data_AF-A0A1V4UD64-F1
#
_entry.id   AF-A0A1V4UD64-F1
#
_cell.length_a   1.000
_cell.length_b   1.000
_cell.length_c   1.000
_cell.angle_alpha   90.00
_cell.angle_beta   90.00
_cell.angle_gamma   90.00
#
_symmetry.space_group_name_H-M   'P 1'
#
loop_
_entity.id
_entity.type
_entity.pdbx_description
1 polymer ?
#
loop_
_entity_poly.entity_id
_entity_poly.type
_entity_poly.pdbx_seq_one_letter_code
_entity_poly.pdbx_strand_id
1 'polypeptide(L)'
;MPTVLELYLELGRRGFCLPERRPKTVLDMLNVIDRAFRNKPCYTQPGSITLFDIDSSHDTDIPGWCAAHPGVPVGAMGTRAKQRAADEKIWLDFTYGVIDKCILKALLGEHSLIIVTGSMVGRVHERVREFCRENQVEIQVSSLSKRHG
;
A
#
# COMPACT_ATOMS: atom_id res chain seq x y z
N MET A 1 12.74 -7.70 -24.29
CA MET A 1 11.64 -6.78 -23.91
C MET A 1 11.47 -6.92 -22.40
N PRO A 2 11.02 -5.92 -21.61
CA PRO A 2 10.88 -6.13 -20.16
C PRO A 2 9.89 -7.27 -19.88
N THR A 3 10.23 -8.19 -18.96
CA THR A 3 9.40 -9.39 -18.65
C THR A 3 7.95 -9.04 -18.31
N VAL A 4 7.71 -7.88 -17.67
CA VAL A 4 6.37 -7.35 -17.38
C VAL A 4 5.56 -7.11 -18.66
N LEU A 5 6.18 -6.53 -19.69
CA LEU A 5 5.50 -6.26 -20.96
C LEU A 5 5.26 -7.55 -21.74
N GLU A 6 6.20 -8.51 -21.67
CA GLU A 6 6.01 -9.83 -22.28
C GLU A 6 4.80 -10.54 -21.67
N LEU A 7 4.69 -10.58 -20.34
CA LEU A 7 3.53 -11.14 -19.65
C LEU A 7 2.21 -10.46 -20.05
N TYR A 8 2.21 -9.13 -20.11
CA TYR A 8 1.04 -8.36 -20.56
C TYR A 8 0.59 -8.76 -21.98
N LEU A 9 1.54 -8.86 -22.92
CA LEU A 9 1.23 -9.24 -24.30
C LEU A 9 0.74 -10.70 -24.39
N GLU A 10 1.34 -11.62 -23.63
CA GLU A 10 0.90 -13.02 -23.59
C GLU A 10 -0.51 -13.18 -23.03
N LEU A 11 -0.91 -12.40 -22.01
CA LEU A 11 -2.30 -12.36 -21.55
C LEU A 11 -3.25 -11.90 -22.67
N GLY A 12 -2.85 -10.87 -23.43
CA GLY A 12 -3.65 -10.39 -24.56
C GLY A 12 -3.83 -11.47 -25.63
N ARG A 13 -2.75 -12.19 -25.98
CA ARG A 13 -2.78 -13.31 -26.94
C ARG A 13 -3.66 -14.48 -26.47
N ARG A 14 -3.79 -14.66 -25.15
CA ARG A 14 -4.68 -15.66 -24.53
C ARG A 14 -6.15 -15.22 -24.46
N GLY A 15 -6.48 -14.03 -24.97
CA GLY A 15 -7.85 -13.54 -25.08
C GLY A 15 -8.37 -12.76 -23.87
N PHE A 16 -7.50 -12.36 -22.93
CA PHE A 16 -7.92 -11.52 -21.81
C PHE A 16 -8.23 -10.08 -22.28
N CYS A 17 -9.28 -9.47 -21.73
CA CYS A 17 -9.59 -8.05 -21.95
C CYS A 17 -8.66 -7.18 -21.10
N LEU A 18 -7.61 -6.65 -21.73
CA LEU A 18 -6.60 -5.83 -21.06
C LEU A 18 -6.86 -4.33 -21.25
N PRO A 19 -6.47 -3.48 -20.28
CA PRO A 19 -6.56 -2.03 -20.42
C PRO A 19 -5.57 -1.51 -21.49
N GLU A 20 -5.92 -0.46 -22.23
CA GLU A 20 -5.05 0.08 -23.30
C GLU A 20 -3.64 0.47 -22.82
N ARG A 21 -3.53 0.94 -21.57
CA ARG A 21 -2.27 1.32 -20.96
C ARG A 21 -1.44 0.08 -20.59
N ARG A 22 -0.25 0.00 -21.18
CA ARG A 22 0.73 -1.07 -20.89
C ARG A 22 1.35 -0.89 -19.48
N PRO A 23 1.56 -1.99 -18.73
CA PRO A 23 2.17 -1.94 -17.41
C PRO A 23 3.66 -1.61 -17.53
N LYS A 24 4.13 -0.72 -16.63
CA LYS A 24 5.54 -0.32 -16.54
C LYS A 24 6.21 -0.97 -15.33
N THR A 25 5.42 -1.35 -14.33
CA THR A 25 5.87 -1.91 -13.06
C THR A 25 5.14 -3.22 -12.75
N VAL A 26 5.64 -3.97 -11.77
CA VAL A 26 4.96 -5.16 -11.25
C VAL A 26 3.59 -4.80 -10.65
N LEU A 27 3.49 -3.64 -9.99
CA LEU A 27 2.23 -3.13 -9.45
C LEU A 27 1.19 -2.92 -10.55
N ASP A 28 1.57 -2.29 -11.65
CA ASP A 28 0.67 -2.12 -12.80
C ASP A 28 0.22 -3.48 -13.35
N MET A 29 1.15 -4.42 -13.45
CA MET A 29 0.87 -5.76 -13.98
C MET A 29 -0.09 -6.54 -13.09
N LEU A 30 0.07 -6.47 -11.76
CA LEU A 30 -0.84 -7.12 -10.82
C LEU A 30 -2.26 -6.55 -10.94
N ASN A 31 -2.40 -5.23 -11.05
CA ASN A 31 -3.71 -4.62 -11.30
C ASN A 31 -4.32 -5.03 -12.66
N VAL A 32 -3.50 -5.21 -13.71
CA VAL A 32 -3.96 -5.77 -14.99
C VAL A 32 -4.49 -7.20 -14.80
N ILE A 33 -3.74 -8.04 -14.08
CA ILE A 33 -4.14 -9.42 -13.78
C ILE A 33 -5.46 -9.42 -13.00
N ASP A 34 -5.56 -8.67 -11.91
CA ASP A 34 -6.78 -8.62 -11.09
C ASP A 34 -8.02 -8.23 -11.91
N ARG A 35 -7.87 -7.28 -12.85
CA ARG A 35 -8.95 -6.87 -13.77
C ARG A 35 -9.26 -7.87 -14.87
N ALA A 36 -8.26 -8.58 -15.36
CA ALA A 36 -8.40 -9.57 -16.42
C ALA A 36 -9.12 -10.83 -15.90
N PHE A 37 -8.83 -11.22 -14.66
CA PHE A 37 -9.37 -12.41 -14.02
C PHE A 37 -10.63 -12.10 -13.17
N ARG A 38 -11.62 -11.36 -13.72
CA ARG A 38 -12.88 -10.92 -13.06
C ARG A 38 -13.73 -12.00 -12.32
N ASN A 39 -13.25 -13.24 -12.21
CA ASN A 39 -13.85 -14.39 -11.53
C ASN A 39 -13.53 -14.51 -10.02
N LYS A 40 -13.19 -13.41 -9.34
CA LYS A 40 -13.43 -13.35 -7.90
C LYS A 40 -14.39 -12.20 -7.60
N PRO A 41 -15.60 -12.48 -7.07
CA PRO A 41 -16.56 -11.47 -6.66
C PRO A 41 -16.13 -10.86 -5.32
N CYS A 42 -14.96 -10.23 -5.29
CA CYS A 42 -14.51 -9.41 -4.18
C CYS A 42 -14.05 -8.06 -4.71
N TYR A 43 -14.97 -7.35 -5.38
CA TYR A 43 -14.99 -5.89 -5.25
C TYR A 43 -15.47 -5.55 -3.84
N THR A 44 -14.69 -5.96 -2.84
CA THR A 44 -14.71 -5.25 -1.57
C THR A 44 -14.19 -3.85 -1.87
N GLN A 45 -14.74 -2.84 -1.19
CA GLN A 45 -14.15 -1.51 -1.26
C GLN A 45 -12.66 -1.62 -0.94
N PRO A 46 -11.77 -0.88 -1.63
CA PRO A 46 -10.36 -0.91 -1.33
C PRO A 46 -10.11 -0.67 0.16
N GLY A 47 -9.13 -1.38 0.71
CA GLY A 47 -8.67 -1.14 2.07
C GLY A 47 -8.04 0.25 2.21
N SER A 48 -7.60 0.55 3.43
CA SER A 48 -7.01 1.85 3.75
C SER A 48 -5.53 1.74 4.12
N ILE A 49 -4.81 2.84 3.91
CA ILE A 49 -3.42 3.01 4.34
C ILE A 49 -3.41 4.02 5.49
N THR A 50 -2.99 3.58 6.66
CA THR A 50 -2.77 4.45 7.82
C THR A 50 -1.31 4.87 7.86
N LEU A 51 -1.04 6.15 8.07
CA LEU A 51 0.30 6.71 8.20
C LEU A 51 0.58 7.06 9.65
N PHE A 52 1.68 6.56 10.18
CA PHE A 52 2.24 7.04 11.42
C PHE A 52 3.50 7.85 11.13
N ASP A 53 3.42 9.16 11.33
CA ASP A 53 4.57 10.04 11.22
C ASP A 53 5.25 10.22 12.58
N ILE A 54 6.47 9.70 12.67
CA ILE A 54 7.26 9.69 13.91
C ILE A 54 7.69 11.11 14.32
N ASP A 55 7.67 12.08 13.40
CA ASP A 55 8.11 13.46 13.65
C ASP A 55 6.95 14.34 14.18
N SER A 56 5.69 13.93 14.03
CA SER A 56 4.52 14.74 14.42
C SER A 56 3.79 14.26 15.66
N SER A 57 4.14 13.09 16.22
CA SER A 57 3.38 12.51 17.32
C SER A 57 4.24 11.80 18.37
N HIS A 58 4.68 12.56 19.38
CA HIS A 58 5.43 12.01 20.52
C HIS A 58 4.59 11.12 21.46
N ASP A 59 3.26 11.26 21.43
CA ASP A 59 2.33 10.65 22.41
C ASP A 59 1.36 9.61 21.81
N THR A 60 1.53 9.21 20.55
CA THR A 60 0.64 8.21 19.96
C THR A 60 1.11 6.82 20.32
N ASP A 61 0.24 6.03 20.96
CA ASP A 61 0.48 4.63 21.32
C ASP A 61 0.34 3.71 20.09
N ILE A 62 1.41 3.60 19.31
CA ILE A 62 1.46 2.69 18.15
C ILE A 62 1.35 1.23 18.59
N PRO A 63 2.04 0.76 19.65
CA PRO A 63 1.88 -0.62 20.12
C PRO A 63 0.44 -0.95 20.48
N GLY A 64 -0.26 -0.04 21.17
CA GLY A 64 -1.68 -0.17 21.46
C GLY A 64 -2.55 -0.18 20.21
N TRP A 65 -2.22 0.64 19.19
CA TRP A 65 -2.91 0.59 17.90
C TRP A 65 -2.71 -0.75 17.20
N CYS A 66 -1.48 -1.28 17.15
CA CYS A 66 -1.17 -2.58 16.54
C CYS A 66 -1.88 -3.73 17.28
N ALA A 67 -1.94 -3.67 18.62
CA ALA A 67 -2.67 -4.63 19.43
C ALA A 67 -4.18 -4.59 19.17
N ALA A 68 -4.74 -3.41 18.92
CA ALA A 68 -6.15 -3.23 18.57
C ALA A 68 -6.48 -3.66 17.12
N HIS A 69 -5.49 -3.75 16.23
CA HIS A 69 -5.65 -4.12 14.82
C HIS A 69 -4.78 -5.34 14.47
N PRO A 70 -5.03 -6.50 15.08
CA PRO A 70 -4.22 -7.69 14.85
C PRO A 70 -4.28 -8.12 13.38
N GLY A 71 -3.12 -8.47 12.82
CA GLY A 71 -3.00 -8.91 11.43
C GLY A 71 -2.95 -7.79 10.39
N VAL A 72 -3.05 -6.51 10.79
CA VAL A 72 -2.78 -5.40 9.87
C VAL A 72 -1.28 -5.34 9.59
N PRO A 73 -0.84 -5.52 8.34
CA PRO A 73 0.57 -5.48 8.00
C PRO A 73 1.17 -4.09 8.23
N VAL A 74 2.37 -4.06 8.81
CA VAL A 74 3.10 -2.85 9.16
C VAL A 74 4.37 -2.73 8.32
N GLY A 75 4.50 -1.62 7.62
CA GLY A 75 5.71 -1.24 6.91
C GLY A 75 6.39 -0.02 7.52
N ALA A 76 7.70 0.13 7.30
CA ALA A 76 8.41 1.34 7.70
C ALA A 76 9.36 1.88 6.63
N MET A 77 9.35 3.21 6.45
CA MET A 77 10.20 3.92 5.50
C MET A 77 11.09 4.94 6.20
N GLY A 78 12.39 4.88 5.89
CA GLY A 78 13.40 5.73 6.51
C GLY A 78 14.05 5.08 7.73
N THR A 79 15.32 5.38 7.96
CA THR A 79 16.11 4.77 9.04
C THR A 79 15.52 5.08 10.42
N ARG A 80 15.11 6.33 10.67
CA ARG A 80 14.51 6.74 11.94
C ARG A 80 13.18 6.05 12.22
N ALA A 81 12.34 5.84 11.21
CA ALA A 81 11.07 5.12 11.36
C ALA A 81 11.28 3.65 11.72
N LYS A 82 12.26 3.00 11.08
CA LYS A 82 12.63 1.61 11.40
C LYS A 82 13.22 1.49 12.80
N GLN A 83 14.06 2.45 13.21
CA GLN A 83 14.60 2.50 14.56
C GLN A 83 13.48 2.64 15.59
N ARG A 84 12.56 3.58 15.37
CA ARG A 84 11.42 3.80 16.27
C ARG A 84 10.56 2.55 16.42
N ALA A 85 10.27 1.85 15.32
CA ALA A 85 9.53 0.59 15.37
C ALA A 85 10.28 -0.49 16.18
N ALA A 86 11.59 -0.58 16.04
CA ALA A 86 12.41 -1.52 16.81
C ALA A 86 12.41 -1.20 18.31
N ASP A 87 12.55 0.09 18.68
CA ASP A 87 12.53 0.56 20.06
C ASP A 87 11.19 0.24 20.75
N GLU A 88 10.08 0.39 20.01
CA GLU A 88 8.72 0.08 20.45
C GLU A 88 8.33 -1.40 20.27
N LYS A 89 9.26 -2.26 19.81
CA LYS A 89 9.05 -3.70 19.57
C LYS A 89 7.91 -4.01 18.59
N ILE A 90 7.70 -3.14 17.61
CA ILE A 90 6.73 -3.34 16.54
C ILE A 90 7.36 -4.20 15.46
N TRP A 91 6.70 -5.32 15.15
CA TRP A 91 7.11 -6.18 14.04
C TRP A 91 6.82 -5.50 12.70
N LEU A 92 7.81 -5.47 11.81
CA LEU A 92 7.68 -4.91 10.47
C LEU A 92 7.58 -6.04 9.45
N ASP A 93 6.47 -6.10 8.72
CA ASP A 93 6.27 -7.04 7.62
C ASP A 93 7.12 -6.68 6.40
N PHE A 94 7.40 -5.39 6.19
CA PHE A 94 8.22 -4.93 5.08
C PHE A 94 8.92 -3.59 5.31
N THR A 95 10.14 -3.48 4.77
CA THR A 95 11.00 -2.29 4.94
C THR A 95 11.51 -1.69 3.62
N TYR A 96 11.04 -2.23 2.49
CA TYR A 96 11.33 -1.81 1.12
C TYR A 96 10.07 -1.91 0.26
N GLY A 97 9.96 -1.07 -0.78
CA GLY A 97 8.77 -1.04 -1.65
C GLY A 97 7.46 -0.85 -0.87
N VAL A 98 7.52 -0.15 0.26
CA VAL A 98 6.49 -0.12 1.29
C VAL A 98 5.17 0.43 0.74
N ILE A 99 5.22 1.54 0.00
CA ILE A 99 4.03 2.18 -0.60
C ILE A 99 3.35 1.23 -1.58
N ASP A 100 4.10 0.67 -2.54
CA ASP A 100 3.53 -0.22 -3.55
C ASP A 100 2.93 -1.49 -2.92
N LYS A 101 3.55 -2.05 -1.88
CA LYS A 101 2.98 -3.18 -1.12
C LYS A 101 1.69 -2.80 -0.40
N CYS A 102 1.62 -1.63 0.23
CA CYS A 102 0.39 -1.13 0.84
C CYS A 102 -0.71 -0.87 -0.18
N ILE A 103 -0.38 -0.40 -1.39
CA ILE A 103 -1.36 -0.28 -2.49
C ILE A 103 -1.89 -1.65 -2.88
N LEU A 104 -1.04 -2.66 -3.06
CA LEU A 104 -1.49 -4.03 -3.37
C LEU A 104 -2.41 -4.59 -2.29
N LYS A 105 -2.10 -4.31 -1.02
CA LYS A 105 -2.94 -4.72 0.12
C LYS A 105 -4.30 -4.03 0.08
N ALA A 106 -4.32 -2.72 -0.16
CA ALA A 106 -5.57 -1.99 -0.31
C ALA A 106 -6.42 -2.52 -1.48
N LEU A 107 -5.81 -2.92 -2.60
CA LEU A 107 -6.53 -3.55 -3.74
C LEU A 107 -7.18 -4.89 -3.38
N LEU A 108 -6.65 -5.60 -2.37
CA LEU A 108 -7.24 -6.82 -1.83
C LEU A 108 -8.32 -6.54 -0.75
N GLY A 109 -8.66 -5.28 -0.50
CA GLY A 109 -9.53 -4.88 0.61
C GLY A 109 -8.85 -4.88 1.98
N GLU A 110 -7.53 -5.08 2.04
CA GLU A 110 -6.77 -5.14 3.29
C GLU A 110 -6.30 -3.75 3.74
N HIS A 111 -6.37 -3.49 5.04
CA HIS A 111 -5.78 -2.28 5.64
C HIS A 111 -4.28 -2.47 5.87
N SER A 112 -3.52 -1.38 5.93
CA SER A 112 -2.08 -1.42 6.24
C SER A 112 -1.62 -0.19 7.01
N LEU A 113 -0.54 -0.32 7.78
CA LEU A 113 0.12 0.78 8.48
C LEU A 113 1.49 1.06 7.86
N ILE A 114 1.80 2.33 7.65
CA ILE A 114 3.13 2.79 7.25
C ILE A 114 3.69 3.73 8.32
N ILE A 115 4.79 3.34 8.93
CA ILE A 115 5.61 4.18 9.81
C ILE A 115 6.59 4.98 8.94
N VAL A 116 6.54 6.30 9.02
CA VAL A 116 7.31 7.22 8.19
C VAL A 116 7.91 8.35 9.02
N THR A 117 8.86 9.07 8.42
CA THR A 117 9.26 10.42 8.85
C THR A 117 8.42 11.47 8.13
N GLY A 118 8.34 12.69 8.67
CA GLY A 118 7.48 13.75 8.13
C GLY A 118 7.81 14.08 6.66
N SER A 119 9.09 14.05 6.31
CA SER A 119 9.58 14.23 4.93
C SER A 119 9.05 13.20 3.93
N MET A 120 8.59 12.03 4.39
CA MET A 120 8.12 10.92 3.55
C MET A 120 6.60 10.86 3.43
N VAL A 121 5.84 11.54 4.30
CA VAL A 121 4.36 11.58 4.27
C VAL A 121 3.86 12.05 2.91
N GLY A 122 4.39 13.17 2.40
CA GLY A 122 4.02 13.71 1.09
C GLY A 122 4.26 12.73 -0.05
N ARG A 123 5.38 12.00 -0.01
CA ARG A 123 5.73 10.99 -1.02
C ARG A 123 4.77 9.81 -1.02
N VAL A 124 4.28 9.40 0.14
CA VAL A 124 3.26 8.35 0.23
C VAL A 124 1.97 8.82 -0.45
N HIS A 125 1.47 9.99 -0.08
CA HIS A 125 0.25 10.54 -0.69
C HIS A 125 0.38 10.74 -2.20
N GLU A 126 1.51 11.27 -2.67
CA GLU A 126 1.77 11.48 -4.10
C GLU A 126 1.73 10.15 -4.87
N ARG A 127 2.46 9.15 -4.39
CA ARG A 127 2.55 7.85 -5.07
C ARG A 127 1.23 7.10 -5.09
N VAL A 128 0.47 7.12 -3.98
CA VAL A 128 -0.88 6.52 -3.94
C VAL A 128 -1.83 7.28 -4.86
N ARG A 129 -1.82 8.62 -4.85
CA ARG A 129 -2.67 9.44 -5.72
C ARG A 129 -2.36 9.21 -7.19
N GLU A 130 -1.09 9.12 -7.55
CA GLU A 130 -0.67 8.79 -8.91
C GLU A 130 -1.26 7.45 -9.34
N PHE A 131 -1.06 6.39 -8.55
CA PHE A 131 -1.61 5.07 -8.84
C PHE A 131 -3.15 5.09 -8.98
N CYS A 132 -3.84 5.72 -8.03
CA CYS A 132 -5.30 5.85 -8.03
C CYS A 132 -5.81 6.55 -9.30
N ARG A 133 -5.19 7.68 -9.67
CA ARG A 133 -5.54 8.42 -10.90
C ARG A 133 -5.35 7.57 -12.15
N GLU A 134 -4.25 6.85 -12.23
CA GLU A 134 -3.89 6.04 -13.40
C GLU A 134 -4.78 4.82 -13.57
N ASN A 135 -5.34 4.30 -12.47
CA ASN A 135 -6.10 3.07 -12.46
C ASN A 135 -7.58 3.29 -12.16
N GLN A 136 -8.06 4.51 -11.90
CA GLN A 136 -9.46 4.78 -11.54
C GLN A 136 -9.90 3.98 -10.30
N VAL A 137 -9.04 3.95 -9.28
CA VAL A 137 -9.32 3.34 -7.96
C VAL A 137 -9.23 4.42 -6.90
N GLU A 138 -9.94 4.25 -5.79
CA GLU A 138 -9.86 5.14 -4.63
C GLU A 138 -9.33 4.36 -3.43
N ILE A 139 -8.17 4.80 -2.89
CA ILE A 139 -7.56 4.22 -1.69
C ILE A 139 -7.47 5.32 -0.65
N GLN A 140 -8.10 5.11 0.51
CA GLN A 140 -8.06 6.06 1.60
C GLN A 140 -6.67 6.04 2.26
N VAL A 141 -6.07 7.23 2.41
CA VAL A 141 -4.84 7.43 3.17
C VAL A 141 -5.14 8.37 4.33
N SER A 142 -4.90 7.93 5.56
CA SER A 142 -5.19 8.71 6.77
C SER A 142 -4.00 8.73 7.72
N SER A 143 -3.74 9.86 8.38
CA SER A 143 -2.73 9.94 9.43
C SER A 143 -3.31 9.42 10.74
N LEU A 144 -2.51 8.66 11.48
CA LEU A 144 -2.84 8.21 12.82
C LEU A 144 -2.81 9.42 13.76
N SER A 145 -3.99 9.89 14.15
CA SER A 145 -4.15 10.98 15.13
C SER A 145 -4.43 10.43 16.53
N LYS A 146 -4.14 11.24 17.55
CA LYS A 146 -4.36 10.91 18.96
C LYS A 146 -5.78 10.42 19.19
N ARG A 147 -5.94 9.27 19.84
CA ARG A 147 -7.22 8.88 20.46
C ARG A 147 -7.50 9.89 21.57
N HIS A 148 -8.56 10.69 21.45
CA HIS A 148 -9.15 11.32 22.63
C HIS A 148 -9.68 10.18 23.50
N GLY A 149 -9.08 10.01 24.67
CA GLY A 149 -9.64 9.17 25.73
C GLY A 149 -10.95 9.74 26.24
#